data_AF-A0A962A0J3-F1
#
_entry.id   AF-A0A962A0J3-F1
#
_cell.length_a   1.000
_cell.length_b   1.000
_cell.length_c   1.000
_cell.angle_alpha   90.00
_cell.angle_beta   90.00
_cell.angle_gamma   90.00
#
_symmetry.space_group_name_H-M   'P 1'
#
loop_
_entity.id
_entity.type
_entity.pdbx_description
1 polymer ?
#
loop_
_entity_poly.entity_id
_entity_poly.type
_entity_poly.pdbx_seq_one_letter_code
_entity_poly.pdbx_strand_id
1 'polypeptide(L)'
;MNILKTSLLSFAALCAAGFLSGPCAFAEEGKRDAQKETAAQEAPKTAEKKETALSKWIEAENKLIGTLDKKSKDIFFVIRNKHGVIRSVRIVDRDIKNAIKACGKKNPDMKQGMADRFKAWEAAVLPVLDLAEKYLAEEIKTQKVVFESDFKHVLKLNDEAFAEGEKQIQKVPVTTKEACTSLLESMDRTEDEMVEILQDMLLPESVIRERVERAEKAAREEAEKEKAKKEKAQQ
;
A
#
# COMPACT_ATOMS: atom_id res chain seq x y z
N MET A 1 -30.52 -21.38 30.24
CA MET A 1 -30.08 -20.03 30.64
C MET A 1 -29.72 -19.27 29.37
N ASN A 2 -30.66 -18.44 28.95
CA ASN A 2 -30.51 -17.47 27.86
C ASN A 2 -29.85 -16.21 28.43
N ILE A 3 -28.98 -15.54 27.67
CA ILE A 3 -29.06 -14.10 27.37
C ILE A 3 -28.02 -13.83 26.26
N LEU A 4 -28.56 -13.63 25.06
CA LEU A 4 -27.98 -12.95 23.90
C LEU A 4 -28.70 -11.59 23.82
N LYS A 5 -28.06 -10.60 23.18
CA LYS A 5 -28.39 -9.14 23.08
C LYS A 5 -27.58 -8.36 24.12
N THR A 6 -26.80 -7.32 23.78
CA THR A 6 -27.10 -6.16 22.94
C THR A 6 -25.81 -5.35 22.81
N SER A 7 -25.37 -4.94 21.61
CA SER A 7 -24.80 -3.59 21.37
C SER A 7 -24.43 -3.42 19.88
N LEU A 8 -25.42 -3.00 19.11
CA LEU A 8 -25.28 -2.47 17.75
C LEU A 8 -26.42 -1.46 17.67
N LEU A 9 -26.09 -0.16 17.69
CA LEU A 9 -26.89 1.00 17.26
C LEU A 9 -26.51 2.24 18.06
N SER A 10 -25.77 3.16 17.41
CA SER A 10 -25.90 4.61 17.60
C SER A 10 -24.98 5.33 16.62
N PHE A 11 -25.43 5.52 15.38
CA PHE A 11 -25.04 6.65 14.53
C PHE A 11 -26.09 6.81 13.42
N ALA A 12 -27.24 7.38 13.80
CA ALA A 12 -28.20 7.97 12.87
C ALA A 12 -29.20 8.83 13.66
N ALA A 13 -28.88 10.11 13.88
CA ALA A 13 -29.88 11.15 14.16
C ALA A 13 -29.22 12.53 14.04
N LEU A 14 -29.33 13.15 12.85
CA LEU A 14 -29.83 14.52 12.67
C LEU A 14 -29.69 14.87 11.19
N CYS A 15 -30.80 14.82 10.46
CA CYS A 15 -31.06 15.67 9.30
C CYS A 15 -32.50 15.38 8.82
N ALA A 16 -33.47 16.03 9.45
CA ALA A 16 -34.79 16.20 8.85
C ALA A 16 -35.46 17.47 9.37
N ALA A 17 -36.09 18.17 8.42
CA ALA A 17 -37.03 19.27 8.54
C ALA A 17 -36.45 20.69 8.68
N GLY A 18 -36.33 21.35 7.52
CA GLY A 18 -36.11 22.79 7.39
C GLY A 18 -36.16 23.24 5.93
N PHE A 19 -37.34 23.08 5.32
CA PHE A 19 -37.65 23.46 3.94
C PHE A 19 -37.63 25.00 3.79
N LEU A 20 -36.60 25.57 3.16
CA LEU A 20 -36.72 26.82 2.41
C LEU A 20 -35.89 26.72 1.13
N SER A 21 -36.61 26.81 0.03
CA SER A 21 -36.17 26.86 -1.35
C SER A 21 -35.08 27.91 -1.58
N GLY A 22 -33.92 27.47 -2.06
CA GLY A 22 -32.93 28.33 -2.67
C GLY A 22 -32.00 27.47 -3.55
N PRO A 23 -31.86 27.76 -4.86
CA PRO A 23 -30.85 27.10 -5.66
C PRO A 23 -29.48 27.59 -5.18
N CYS A 24 -28.74 26.75 -4.45
CA CYS A 24 -27.30 26.93 -4.26
C CYS A 24 -26.61 26.67 -5.59
N ALA A 25 -26.67 27.68 -6.46
CA ALA A 25 -25.66 27.91 -7.47
C ALA A 25 -24.34 28.18 -6.72
N PHE A 26 -23.48 27.17 -6.64
CA PHE A 26 -22.05 27.42 -6.45
C PHE A 26 -21.51 27.98 -7.78
N ALA A 27 -21.74 29.28 -7.97
CA ALA A 27 -20.98 30.09 -8.91
C ALA A 27 -19.66 30.45 -8.21
N GLU A 28 -18.63 29.64 -8.44
CA GLU A 28 -17.25 30.08 -8.22
C GLU A 28 -16.68 30.48 -9.59
N GLU A 29 -16.79 31.77 -9.89
CA GLU A 29 -16.13 32.41 -11.04
C GLU A 29 -14.61 32.47 -10.79
N GLY A 30 -13.95 31.33 -10.96
CA GLY A 30 -12.50 31.28 -11.15
C GLY A 30 -12.16 31.67 -12.59
N LYS A 31 -11.74 32.93 -12.81
CA LYS A 31 -11.04 33.35 -14.03
C LYS A 31 -9.87 32.42 -14.30
N ARG A 32 -10.04 31.47 -15.21
CA ARG A 32 -8.95 30.77 -15.88
C ARG A 32 -8.45 31.66 -16.99
N ASP A 33 -7.41 32.44 -16.69
CA ASP A 33 -6.61 33.07 -17.73
C ASP A 33 -6.02 31.95 -18.59
N ALA A 34 -6.47 31.90 -19.85
CA ALA A 34 -5.92 31.02 -20.86
C ALA A 34 -4.48 31.46 -21.17
N GLN A 35 -3.52 30.95 -20.41
CA GLN A 35 -2.12 30.93 -20.83
C GLN A 35 -2.01 30.02 -22.06
N LYS A 36 -1.98 30.67 -23.22
CA LYS A 36 -1.59 30.08 -24.49
C LYS A 36 -0.11 29.76 -24.43
N GLU A 37 0.23 28.59 -23.90
CA GLU A 37 1.57 28.03 -23.92
C GLU A 37 1.88 27.53 -25.33
N THR A 38 2.46 28.40 -26.17
CA THR A 38 3.15 27.99 -27.39
C THR A 38 4.44 27.26 -27.01
N ALA A 39 4.33 25.98 -26.68
CA ALA A 39 5.46 25.08 -26.63
C ALA A 39 5.72 24.56 -28.04
N ALA A 40 6.75 25.12 -28.70
CA ALA A 40 7.35 24.50 -29.87
C ALA A 40 7.87 23.11 -29.45
N GLN A 41 7.19 22.05 -29.91
CA GLN A 41 7.69 20.69 -29.84
C GLN A 41 8.90 20.58 -30.77
N GLU A 42 10.09 20.86 -30.24
CA GLU A 42 11.30 20.25 -30.78
C GLU A 42 11.18 18.74 -30.56
N ALA A 43 11.10 17.98 -31.65
CA ALA A 43 11.12 16.53 -31.59
C ALA A 43 12.38 16.08 -30.83
N PRO A 44 12.26 15.26 -29.77
CA PRO A 44 13.41 14.80 -29.05
C PRO A 44 14.26 13.94 -29.99
N LYS A 45 15.48 14.43 -30.26
CA LYS A 45 16.56 13.63 -30.83
C LYS A 45 16.61 12.31 -30.06
N THR A 46 16.63 11.20 -30.78
CA THR A 46 16.79 9.83 -30.28
C THR A 46 17.87 9.78 -29.20
N ALA A 47 17.45 9.92 -27.94
CA ALA A 47 18.30 9.68 -26.80
C ALA A 47 18.60 8.18 -26.81
N GLU A 48 19.88 7.82 -26.90
CA GLU A 48 20.31 6.45 -26.64
C GLU A 48 19.64 5.99 -25.36
N LYS A 49 18.86 4.91 -25.46
CA LYS A 49 18.03 4.40 -24.38
C LYS A 49 18.98 3.82 -23.32
N LYS A 50 19.48 4.68 -22.43
CA LYS A 50 20.40 4.28 -21.37
C LYS A 50 19.70 3.23 -20.52
N GLU A 51 20.27 2.04 -20.50
CA GLU A 51 19.73 0.91 -19.76
C GLU A 51 19.76 1.23 -18.25
N THR A 52 18.59 1.25 -17.61
CA THR A 52 18.42 1.49 -16.16
C THR A 52 18.10 0.18 -15.45
N ALA A 53 18.23 0.12 -14.11
CA ALA A 53 17.79 -1.07 -13.38
C ALA A 53 16.28 -1.32 -13.57
N LEU A 54 15.49 -0.24 -13.72
CA LEU A 54 14.08 -0.33 -14.05
C LEU A 54 13.83 -1.00 -15.42
N SER A 55 14.55 -0.60 -16.46
CA SER A 55 14.38 -1.23 -17.78
C SER A 55 14.80 -2.70 -17.77
N LYS A 56 15.88 -3.04 -17.06
CA LYS A 56 16.34 -4.43 -16.88
C LYS A 56 15.29 -5.30 -16.19
N TRP A 57 14.72 -4.80 -15.09
CA TRP A 57 13.66 -5.50 -14.38
C TRP A 57 12.42 -5.72 -15.25
N ILE A 58 11.94 -4.67 -15.93
CA ILE A 58 10.76 -4.74 -16.81
C ILE A 58 10.98 -5.75 -17.94
N GLU A 59 12.15 -5.73 -18.58
CA GLU A 59 12.48 -6.66 -19.67
C GLU A 59 12.51 -8.11 -19.18
N ALA A 60 13.19 -8.37 -18.06
CA ALA A 60 13.27 -9.71 -17.47
C ALA A 60 11.89 -10.23 -17.03
N GLU A 61 11.07 -9.39 -16.39
CA GLU A 61 9.72 -9.74 -15.99
C GLU A 61 8.84 -10.03 -17.22
N ASN A 62 8.83 -9.15 -18.23
CA ASN A 62 8.06 -9.35 -19.46
C ASN A 62 8.46 -10.62 -20.21
N LYS A 63 9.76 -10.92 -20.28
CA LYS A 63 10.27 -12.15 -20.89
C LYS A 63 9.78 -13.39 -20.13
N LEU A 64 9.81 -13.35 -18.80
CA LEU A 64 9.37 -14.46 -17.96
C LEU A 64 7.85 -14.67 -18.05
N ILE A 65 7.05 -13.61 -17.88
CA ILE A 65 5.58 -13.72 -17.92
C ILE A 65 5.06 -13.97 -19.32
N GLY A 66 5.78 -13.58 -20.37
CA GLY A 66 5.35 -13.75 -21.76
C GLY A 66 5.10 -15.20 -22.16
N THR A 67 5.77 -16.16 -21.49
CA THR A 67 5.65 -17.60 -21.76
C THR A 67 4.56 -18.29 -20.94
N LEU A 68 3.97 -17.58 -19.96
CA LEU A 68 3.02 -18.14 -19.00
C LEU A 68 1.57 -18.06 -19.49
N ASP A 69 0.78 -19.09 -19.18
CA ASP A 69 -0.67 -19.04 -19.30
C ASP A 69 -1.29 -18.08 -18.25
N LYS A 70 -2.59 -17.79 -18.37
CA LYS A 70 -3.27 -16.84 -17.49
C LYS A 70 -3.17 -17.21 -16.01
N LYS A 71 -3.42 -18.47 -15.66
CA LYS A 71 -3.42 -18.93 -14.26
C LYS A 71 -2.00 -18.85 -13.68
N SER A 72 -1.02 -19.24 -14.48
CA SER A 72 0.40 -19.13 -14.17
C SER A 72 0.84 -17.67 -13.92
N LYS A 73 0.38 -16.72 -14.74
CA LYS A 73 0.61 -15.29 -14.54
C LYS A 73 0.00 -14.79 -13.22
N ASP A 74 -1.22 -15.21 -12.92
CA ASP A 74 -1.90 -14.80 -11.68
C ASP A 74 -1.09 -15.23 -10.44
N ILE A 75 -0.62 -16.49 -10.41
CA ILE A 75 0.25 -17.01 -9.33
C ILE A 75 1.56 -16.21 -9.25
N PHE A 76 2.19 -15.95 -10.40
CA PHE A 76 3.43 -15.15 -10.44
C PHE A 76 3.23 -13.76 -9.83
N PHE A 77 2.15 -13.06 -10.20
CA PHE A 77 1.87 -11.73 -9.68
C PHE A 77 1.53 -11.72 -8.18
N VAL A 78 0.84 -12.75 -7.68
CA VAL A 78 0.58 -12.89 -6.23
C VAL A 78 1.89 -12.96 -5.47
N ILE A 79 2.80 -13.86 -5.85
CA ILE A 79 4.10 -14.04 -5.19
C ILE A 79 4.97 -12.79 -5.34
N ARG A 80 4.98 -12.16 -6.51
CA ARG A 80 5.71 -10.91 -6.77
C ARG A 80 5.18 -9.74 -5.92
N ASN A 81 3.86 -9.67 -5.70
CA ASN A 81 3.25 -8.65 -4.85
C ASN A 81 3.59 -8.88 -3.36
N LYS A 82 3.59 -10.14 -2.88
CA LYS A 82 4.04 -10.50 -1.53
C LYS A 82 5.48 -10.02 -1.28
N HIS A 83 6.39 -10.23 -2.23
CA HIS A 83 7.77 -9.70 -2.17
C HIS A 83 7.79 -8.17 -2.06
N GLY A 84 6.99 -7.48 -2.88
CA GLY A 84 6.88 -6.02 -2.84
C GLY A 84 6.42 -5.47 -1.49
N VAL A 85 5.45 -6.13 -0.86
CA VAL A 85 4.96 -5.80 0.48
C VAL A 85 6.05 -5.99 1.53
N ILE A 86 6.68 -7.17 1.58
CA ILE A 86 7.79 -7.48 2.51
C ILE A 86 8.90 -6.44 2.40
N ARG A 87 9.31 -6.07 1.19
CA ARG A 87 10.30 -5.02 0.99
C ARG A 87 9.84 -3.67 1.51
N SER A 88 8.58 -3.31 1.28
CA SER A 88 8.02 -2.03 1.74
C SER A 88 8.07 -1.94 3.27
N VAL A 89 7.77 -3.02 3.98
CA VAL A 89 7.94 -3.09 5.45
C VAL A 89 9.39 -2.88 5.86
N ARG A 90 10.37 -3.52 5.20
CA ARG A 90 11.81 -3.32 5.47
C ARG A 90 12.25 -1.87 5.25
N ILE A 91 11.71 -1.20 4.24
CA ILE A 91 11.96 0.22 3.97
C ILE A 91 11.43 1.08 5.12
N VAL A 92 10.20 0.81 5.57
CA VAL A 92 9.56 1.51 6.69
C VAL A 92 10.37 1.33 7.98
N ASP A 93 10.76 0.09 8.33
CA ASP A 93 11.64 -0.19 9.48
C ASP A 93 12.92 0.65 9.45
N ARG A 94 13.64 0.59 8.33
CA ARG A 94 14.89 1.33 8.14
C ARG A 94 14.68 2.84 8.24
N ASP A 95 13.61 3.36 7.67
CA ASP A 95 13.34 4.80 7.64
C ASP A 95 12.89 5.32 9.02
N ILE A 96 12.06 4.56 9.76
CA ILE A 96 11.72 4.85 11.16
C ILE A 96 12.99 4.84 12.02
N LYS A 97 13.84 3.81 11.88
CA LYS A 97 15.13 3.72 12.59
C LYS A 97 16.01 4.93 12.36
N ASN A 98 16.11 5.39 11.12
CA ASN A 98 16.89 6.58 10.76
C ASN A 98 16.26 7.86 11.31
N ALA A 99 14.94 7.99 11.26
CA ALA A 99 14.21 9.12 11.80
C ALA A 99 14.38 9.23 13.32
N ILE A 100 14.30 8.11 14.06
CA ILE A 100 14.55 8.09 15.52
C ILE A 100 15.98 8.48 15.86
N LYS A 101 16.98 8.00 15.10
CA LYS A 101 18.37 8.42 15.29
C LYS A 101 18.53 9.93 15.09
N ALA A 102 17.90 10.49 14.05
CA ALA A 102 17.94 11.91 13.77
C ALA A 102 17.22 12.74 14.87
N CYS A 103 16.02 12.32 15.25
CA CYS A 103 15.22 12.91 16.33
C CYS A 103 15.95 12.88 17.67
N GLY A 104 16.50 11.74 18.08
CA GLY A 104 17.22 11.61 19.36
C GLY A 104 18.54 12.37 19.39
N LYS A 105 19.17 12.66 18.23
CA LYS A 105 20.34 13.55 18.15
C LYS A 105 19.95 15.02 18.34
N LYS A 106 18.80 15.44 17.79
CA LYS A 106 18.33 16.83 17.83
C LYS A 106 17.55 17.17 19.11
N ASN A 107 16.87 16.18 19.70
CA ASN A 107 16.02 16.29 20.89
C ASN A 107 16.42 15.21 21.91
N PRO A 108 17.51 15.42 22.68
CA PRO A 108 18.05 14.41 23.58
C PRO A 108 17.07 13.95 24.68
N ASP A 109 16.13 14.81 25.07
CA ASP A 109 15.06 14.52 26.03
C ASP A 109 14.12 13.40 25.55
N MET A 110 13.93 13.26 24.24
CA MET A 110 13.06 12.24 23.64
C MET A 110 13.79 10.95 23.27
N LYS A 111 15.13 10.97 23.26
CA LYS A 111 15.97 9.90 22.70
C LYS A 111 15.64 8.53 23.25
N GLN A 112 15.53 8.41 24.57
CA GLN A 112 15.29 7.12 25.23
C GLN A 112 13.88 6.60 24.93
N GLY A 113 12.85 7.44 25.10
CA GLY A 113 11.47 7.04 24.82
C GLY A 113 11.25 6.60 23.37
N MET A 114 11.86 7.29 22.40
CA MET A 114 11.80 6.89 20.99
C MET A 114 12.51 5.57 20.72
N ALA A 115 13.69 5.36 21.32
CA ALA A 115 14.44 4.12 21.17
C ALA A 115 13.67 2.92 21.77
N ASP A 116 13.06 3.11 22.94
CA ASP A 116 12.29 2.07 23.61
C ASP A 116 11.01 1.72 22.84
N ARG A 117 10.27 2.73 22.36
CA ARG A 117 9.09 2.51 21.53
C ARG A 117 9.42 1.78 20.23
N PHE A 118 10.53 2.13 19.58
CA PHE A 118 10.98 1.46 18.37
C PHE A 118 11.43 0.04 18.59
N LYS A 119 12.09 -0.24 19.72
CA LYS A 119 12.42 -1.62 20.08
C LYS A 119 11.16 -2.47 20.29
N ALA A 120 10.12 -1.90 20.90
CA ALA A 120 8.82 -2.57 21.01
C ALA A 120 8.17 -2.80 19.63
N TRP A 121 8.24 -1.79 18.75
CA TRP A 121 7.78 -1.90 17.37
C TRP A 121 8.49 -3.02 16.59
N GLU A 122 9.83 -3.04 16.62
CA GLU A 122 10.65 -4.09 16.00
C GLU A 122 10.28 -5.47 16.56
N ALA A 123 10.04 -5.59 17.87
CA ALA A 123 9.65 -6.85 18.50
C ALA A 123 8.26 -7.36 18.06
N ALA A 124 7.34 -6.47 17.68
CA ALA A 124 6.04 -6.83 17.14
C ALA A 124 6.11 -7.19 15.65
N VAL A 125 6.81 -6.37 14.85
CA VAL A 125 6.80 -6.46 13.38
C VAL A 125 7.81 -7.48 12.84
N LEU A 126 9.05 -7.49 13.34
CA LEU A 126 10.12 -8.31 12.74
C LEU A 126 9.86 -9.82 12.80
N PRO A 127 9.30 -10.40 13.88
CA PRO A 127 8.99 -11.83 13.87
C PRO A 127 7.96 -12.22 12.81
N VAL A 128 6.98 -11.36 12.54
CA VAL A 128 5.96 -11.58 11.51
C VAL A 128 6.57 -11.41 10.12
N LEU A 129 7.45 -10.42 9.95
CA LEU A 129 8.20 -10.21 8.71
C LEU A 129 9.09 -11.42 8.38
N ASP A 130 9.85 -11.92 9.35
CA ASP A 130 10.69 -13.13 9.21
C ASP A 130 9.87 -14.35 8.83
N LEU A 131 8.65 -14.47 9.38
CA LEU A 131 7.73 -15.54 9.02
C LEU A 131 7.23 -15.39 7.58
N ALA A 132 6.82 -14.18 7.18
CA ALA A 132 6.37 -13.88 5.83
C ALA A 132 7.47 -14.17 4.79
N GLU A 133 8.73 -13.86 5.11
CA GLU A 133 9.88 -14.18 4.26
C GLU A 133 10.09 -15.68 4.09
N LYS A 134 9.98 -16.46 5.16
CA LYS A 134 10.09 -17.93 5.09
C LYS A 134 8.97 -18.53 4.26
N TYR A 135 7.74 -18.05 4.44
CA TYR A 135 6.59 -18.49 3.65
C TYR A 135 6.76 -18.14 2.17
N LEU A 136 7.15 -16.90 1.87
CA LEU A 136 7.41 -16.48 0.49
C LEU A 136 8.51 -17.33 -0.17
N ALA A 137 9.60 -17.61 0.56
CA ALA A 137 10.68 -18.45 0.04
C ALA A 137 10.19 -19.86 -0.32
N GLU A 138 9.30 -20.44 0.49
CA GLU A 138 8.74 -21.76 0.18
C GLU A 138 7.68 -21.71 -0.93
N GLU A 139 6.88 -20.65 -1.02
CA GLU A 139 5.95 -20.47 -2.14
C GLU A 139 6.71 -20.37 -3.47
N ILE A 140 7.80 -19.60 -3.53
CA ILE A 140 8.66 -19.50 -4.72
C ILE A 140 9.22 -20.87 -5.12
N LYS A 141 9.60 -21.69 -4.14
CA LYS A 141 10.15 -23.03 -4.37
C LYS A 141 9.08 -24.03 -4.82
N THR A 142 7.83 -23.88 -4.37
CA THR A 142 6.76 -24.88 -4.58
C THR A 142 5.76 -24.54 -5.68
N GLN A 143 5.70 -23.29 -6.17
CA GLN A 143 4.69 -22.81 -7.13
C GLN A 143 4.66 -23.54 -8.49
N LYS A 144 5.77 -24.15 -8.93
CA LYS A 144 5.88 -24.94 -10.20
C LYS A 144 5.45 -24.22 -11.49
N VAL A 145 5.28 -22.89 -11.47
CA VAL A 145 4.97 -22.05 -12.63
C VAL A 145 6.24 -21.69 -13.42
N VAL A 146 7.30 -21.27 -12.72
CA VAL A 146 8.61 -20.97 -13.30
C VAL A 146 9.73 -21.62 -12.49
N PHE A 147 10.94 -21.69 -13.04
CA PHE A 147 12.10 -22.10 -12.25
C PHE A 147 12.37 -21.10 -11.12
N GLU A 148 12.71 -21.63 -9.94
CA GLU A 148 13.03 -20.84 -8.76
C GLU A 148 14.13 -19.79 -9.03
N SER A 149 15.15 -20.15 -9.81
CA SER A 149 16.24 -19.26 -10.19
C SER A 149 15.77 -18.04 -10.98
N ASP A 150 14.85 -18.25 -11.93
CA ASP A 150 14.34 -17.20 -12.80
C ASP A 150 13.44 -16.24 -12.00
N PHE A 151 12.60 -16.80 -11.12
CA PHE A 151 11.79 -16.00 -10.21
C PHE A 151 12.66 -15.12 -9.31
N LYS A 152 13.66 -15.73 -8.64
CA LYS A 152 14.60 -15.00 -7.77
C LYS A 152 15.39 -13.94 -8.52
N HIS A 153 15.75 -14.21 -9.78
CA HIS A 153 16.42 -13.23 -10.63
C HIS A 153 15.54 -12.00 -10.89
N VAL A 154 14.27 -12.19 -11.24
CA VAL A 154 13.33 -11.07 -11.45
C VAL A 154 13.11 -10.27 -10.16
N LEU A 155 12.95 -10.94 -9.01
CA LEU A 155 12.81 -10.25 -7.72
C LEU A 155 14.06 -9.45 -7.35
N LYS A 156 15.25 -9.98 -7.61
CA LYS A 156 16.50 -9.26 -7.39
C LYS A 156 16.58 -7.99 -8.25
N LEU A 157 16.26 -8.09 -9.54
CA LEU A 157 16.21 -6.92 -10.43
C LEU A 157 15.16 -5.91 -9.97
N ASN A 158 14.02 -6.37 -9.45
CA ASN A 158 13.03 -5.50 -8.85
C ASN A 158 13.62 -4.73 -7.66
N ASP A 159 14.37 -5.38 -6.77
CA ASP A 159 15.02 -4.71 -5.63
C ASP A 159 16.08 -3.70 -6.07
N GLU A 160 16.87 -4.02 -7.10
CA GLU A 160 17.84 -3.10 -7.70
C GLU A 160 17.16 -1.86 -8.30
N ALA A 161 16.06 -2.05 -9.03
CA ALA A 161 15.27 -0.96 -9.60
C ALA A 161 14.70 -0.03 -8.51
N PHE A 162 14.20 -0.61 -7.42
CA PHE A 162 13.69 0.17 -6.28
C PHE A 162 14.82 0.91 -5.55
N ALA A 163 15.97 0.27 -5.33
CA ALA A 163 17.12 0.92 -4.70
C ALA A 163 17.69 2.06 -5.56
N GLU A 164 17.65 1.95 -6.89
CA GLU A 164 18.00 3.03 -7.81
C GLU A 164 16.99 4.19 -7.70
N GLY A 165 15.69 3.89 -7.75
CA GLY A 165 14.64 4.90 -7.63
C GLY A 165 14.67 5.63 -6.29
N GLU A 166 14.93 4.92 -5.20
CA GLU A 166 15.01 5.51 -3.86
C GLU A 166 16.13 6.56 -3.74
N LYS A 167 17.27 6.37 -4.41
CA LYS A 167 18.36 7.35 -4.41
C LYS A 167 17.98 8.70 -5.03
N GLN A 168 16.94 8.71 -5.86
CA GLN A 168 16.44 9.91 -6.51
C GLN A 168 15.47 10.69 -5.60
N ILE A 169 15.04 10.10 -4.48
CA ILE A 169 14.12 10.73 -3.53
C ILE A 169 14.92 11.54 -2.51
N GLN A 170 14.70 12.86 -2.50
CA GLN A 170 15.26 13.73 -1.47
C GLN A 170 14.46 13.55 -0.17
N LYS A 171 15.03 12.82 0.80
CA LYS A 171 14.41 12.62 2.12
C LYS A 171 14.67 13.84 3.01
N VAL A 172 13.61 14.47 3.48
CA VAL A 172 13.69 15.52 4.51
C VAL A 172 13.73 14.84 5.89
N PRO A 173 14.79 15.05 6.70
CA PRO A 173 14.93 14.37 7.97
C PRO A 173 13.94 14.90 9.01
N VAL A 174 13.20 13.99 9.66
CA VAL A 174 12.34 14.29 10.81
C VAL A 174 13.24 14.67 12.00
N THR A 175 13.23 15.94 12.39
CA THR A 175 14.13 16.45 13.44
C THR A 175 13.51 17.49 14.37
N THR A 176 12.40 18.14 13.98
CA THR A 176 11.68 19.06 14.87
C THR A 176 10.95 18.28 15.95
N LYS A 177 10.80 18.88 17.15
CA LYS A 177 10.21 18.20 18.29
C LYS A 177 8.77 17.75 18.01
N GLU A 178 8.01 18.58 17.31
CA GLU A 178 6.63 18.31 16.89
C GLU A 178 6.58 17.13 15.93
N ALA A 179 7.47 17.09 14.93
CA ALA A 179 7.51 16.00 13.96
C ALA A 179 8.01 14.69 14.59
N CYS A 180 8.94 14.75 15.54
CA CYS A 180 9.39 13.59 16.31
C CYS A 180 8.28 13.03 17.22
N THR A 181 7.44 13.91 17.77
CA THR A 181 6.26 13.51 18.56
C THR A 181 5.21 12.85 17.67
N SER A 182 4.91 13.45 16.52
CA SER A 182 4.00 12.86 15.53
C SER A 182 4.51 11.52 14.98
N LEU A 183 5.83 11.37 14.81
CA LEU A 183 6.44 10.09 14.45
C LEU A 183 6.14 9.02 15.50
N LEU A 184 6.36 9.30 16.79
CA LEU A 184 6.05 8.38 17.89
C LEU A 184 4.58 7.93 17.86
N GLU A 185 3.65 8.88 17.74
CA GLU A 185 2.21 8.58 17.68
C GLU A 185 1.85 7.73 16.45
N SER A 186 2.50 8.00 15.31
CA SER A 186 2.24 7.24 14.09
C SER A 186 2.75 5.80 14.15
N MET A 187 3.75 5.51 14.99
CA MET A 187 4.32 4.17 15.12
C MET A 187 3.32 3.15 15.69
N ASP A 188 2.42 3.57 16.57
CA ASP A 188 1.34 2.71 17.07
C ASP A 188 0.42 2.26 15.95
N ARG A 189 -0.04 3.20 15.13
CA ARG A 189 -0.91 2.89 13.99
C ARG A 189 -0.20 2.03 12.94
N THR A 190 1.05 2.35 12.61
CA THR A 190 1.78 1.59 11.58
C THR A 190 2.20 0.22 12.06
N GLU A 191 2.35 -0.02 13.36
CA GLU A 191 2.59 -1.37 13.91
C GLU A 191 1.45 -2.31 13.53
N ASP A 192 0.21 -1.95 13.90
CA ASP A 192 -0.97 -2.76 13.67
C ASP A 192 -1.21 -2.99 12.18
N GLU A 193 -1.15 -1.93 11.37
CA GLU A 193 -1.34 -2.00 9.91
C GLU A 193 -0.29 -2.91 9.25
N MET A 194 0.98 -2.83 9.66
CA MET A 194 2.05 -3.66 9.08
C MET A 194 1.93 -5.12 9.50
N VAL A 195 1.57 -5.38 10.76
CA VAL A 195 1.32 -6.75 11.25
C VAL A 195 0.14 -7.36 10.50
N GLU A 196 -0.96 -6.63 10.35
CA GLU A 196 -2.15 -7.10 9.61
C GLU A 196 -1.80 -7.42 8.15
N ILE A 197 -1.14 -6.50 7.45
CA ILE A 197 -0.75 -6.70 6.06
C ILE A 197 0.19 -7.91 5.92
N LEU A 198 1.17 -8.08 6.81
CA LEU A 198 2.08 -9.24 6.78
C LEU A 198 1.34 -10.54 7.08
N GLN A 199 0.40 -10.55 8.03
CA GLN A 199 -0.41 -11.72 8.35
C GLN A 199 -1.32 -12.12 7.18
N ASP A 200 -1.89 -11.15 6.47
CA ASP A 200 -2.67 -11.43 5.26
C ASP A 200 -1.82 -12.08 4.15
N MET A 201 -0.52 -11.76 4.08
CA MET A 201 0.40 -12.40 3.12
C MET A 201 0.71 -13.87 3.47
N LEU A 202 0.54 -14.27 4.74
CA LEU A 202 0.70 -15.65 5.18
C LEU A 202 -0.49 -16.55 4.77
N LEU A 203 -1.58 -15.95 4.28
CA LEU A 203 -2.74 -16.71 3.85
C LEU A 203 -2.49 -17.44 2.52
N PRO A 204 -2.93 -18.70 2.40
CA PRO A 204 -2.91 -19.41 1.13
C PRO A 204 -3.72 -18.66 0.06
N GLU A 205 -3.29 -18.75 -1.20
CA GLU A 205 -3.96 -18.11 -2.34
C GLU A 205 -5.46 -18.47 -2.42
N SER A 206 -5.82 -19.72 -2.08
CA SER A 206 -7.21 -20.17 -2.06
C SER A 206 -8.08 -19.38 -1.08
N VAL A 207 -7.53 -19.06 0.10
CA VAL A 207 -8.22 -18.28 1.12
C VAL A 207 -8.38 -16.82 0.67
N ILE A 208 -7.35 -16.25 0.06
CA ILE A 208 -7.39 -14.89 -0.50
C ILE A 208 -8.46 -14.81 -1.59
N ARG A 209 -8.48 -15.77 -2.51
CA ARG A 209 -9.45 -15.84 -3.60
C ARG A 209 -10.89 -15.96 -3.07
N GLU A 210 -11.13 -16.83 -2.10
CA GLU A 210 -12.44 -16.98 -1.47
C GLU A 210 -12.91 -15.69 -0.77
N ARG A 211 -11.98 -14.95 -0.13
CA ARG A 211 -12.31 -13.65 0.48
C ARG A 211 -12.70 -12.61 -0.58
N VAL A 212 -11.95 -12.52 -1.68
CA VAL A 212 -12.25 -11.60 -2.79
C VAL A 212 -13.60 -11.94 -3.43
N GLU A 213 -13.86 -13.21 -3.74
CA GLU A 213 -15.12 -13.65 -4.34
C GLU A 213 -16.33 -13.33 -3.43
N ARG A 214 -16.19 -13.52 -2.11
CA ARG A 214 -17.23 -13.12 -1.14
C ARG A 214 -17.42 -11.62 -1.07
N ALA A 215 -16.35 -10.83 -1.07
CA ALA A 215 -16.42 -9.38 -1.04
C ALA A 215 -17.08 -8.81 -2.32
N GLU A 216 -16.71 -9.33 -3.49
CA GLU A 216 -17.35 -8.96 -4.76
C GLU A 216 -18.84 -9.31 -4.77
N LYS A 217 -19.21 -10.50 -4.28
CA LYS A 217 -20.60 -10.90 -4.17
C LYS A 217 -21.38 -9.96 -3.26
N ALA A 218 -20.83 -9.64 -2.08
CA ALA A 218 -21.44 -8.71 -1.14
C ALA A 218 -21.63 -7.31 -1.76
N ALA A 219 -20.61 -6.78 -2.43
CA ALA A 219 -20.68 -5.48 -3.11
C ALA A 219 -21.73 -5.45 -4.23
N ARG A 220 -21.88 -6.54 -5.00
CA ARG A 220 -22.94 -6.67 -6.01
C ARG A 220 -24.32 -6.68 -5.37
N GLU A 221 -24.51 -7.46 -4.31
CA GLU A 221 -25.77 -7.52 -3.56
C GLU A 221 -26.14 -6.16 -2.93
N GLU A 222 -25.16 -5.41 -2.42
CA GLU A 222 -25.37 -4.05 -1.91
C GLU A 222 -25.76 -3.07 -3.00
N ALA A 223 -25.07 -3.09 -4.15
CA ALA A 223 -25.39 -2.25 -5.29
C ALA A 223 -26.80 -2.53 -5.85
N GLU A 224 -27.22 -3.81 -5.89
CA GLU A 224 -28.57 -4.20 -6.28
C GLU A 224 -29.62 -3.69 -5.28
N LYS A 225 -29.36 -3.82 -3.97
CA LYS A 225 -30.23 -3.28 -2.92
C LYS A 225 -30.36 -1.76 -3.01
N GLU A 226 -29.29 -1.04 -3.30
CA GLU A 226 -29.32 0.41 -3.48
C GLU A 226 -30.12 0.83 -4.72
N LYS A 227 -29.95 0.13 -5.85
CA LYS A 227 -30.75 0.37 -7.06
C LYS A 227 -32.24 0.17 -6.79
N ALA A 228 -32.60 -0.94 -6.16
CA ALA A 228 -33.99 -1.23 -5.82
C ALA A 228 -34.60 -0.19 -4.86
N LYS A 229 -33.82 0.35 -3.90
CA LYS A 229 -34.27 1.44 -3.03
C LYS A 229 -34.53 2.73 -3.81
N LYS A 230 -33.66 3.08 -4.76
CA LYS A 230 -33.81 4.29 -5.60
C LYS A 230 -35.04 4.19 -6.52
N GLU A 231 -35.29 3.04 -7.11
CA GLU A 231 -36.47 2.79 -7.95
C GLU A 231 -37.78 2.92 -7.16
N LYS A 232 -37.82 2.38 -5.93
CA LYS A 232 -38.99 2.52 -5.04
C LYS A 232 -39.24 3.94 -4.57
N ALA A 233 -38.21 4.78 -4.48
CA ALA A 233 -38.37 6.18 -4.08
C ALA A 233 -38.88 7.09 -5.21
N GLN A 234 -38.91 6.59 -6.45
CA GLN A 234 -39.40 7.32 -7.64
C GLN A 234 -40.86 7.00 -8.00
N GLN A 235 -41.48 6.05 -7.29
CA GLN A 235 -42.90 5.67 -7.43
C GLN A 235 -43.73 6.36 -6.35
#